data_AF-A0A959YCB5-F1
#
_entry.id   AF-A0A959YCB5-F1
#
_cell.length_a   1.000
_cell.length_b   1.000
_cell.length_c   1.000
_cell.angle_alpha   90.00
_cell.angle_beta   90.00
_cell.angle_gamma   90.00
#
_symmetry.space_group_name_H-M   'P 1'
#
loop_
_entity.id
_entity.type
_entity.pdbx_description
1 polymer ?
#
loop_
_entity_poly.entity_id
_entity_poly.type
_entity_poly.pdbx_seq_one_letter_code
_entity_poly.pdbx_strand_id
1 'polypeptide(L)'
;MSGHRPVRRIALLALPPLLFIGFIASIHPYLAIDRPVHGRTLVVEGWMQHYGLDSTAALFQREGYQKVLVTGTARPFARHLRSGDTLVAELHAPFARGITLHIAGLPSALWTLMANGDTLFSGHATPDVTKVGPFARPSAAISWIRLTVQDEEPKPDDPPVLFLSDLWSEEGSLGTELRHVRILHRDGTEEGGWPTYAHQAAAVLESDGIPRERIIIVPAKEGDGGRTWSNAQAIATMARRLGINRYDVATMGVHARRTWKLYRRAAGNGIRVGVRSMYDPWCRQEDWWRHWYGWWKVVKEVLGGAREYAVEGTSEDRESRVRSTDRQVP
;
A
#
# COMPACT_ATOMS: atom_id res chain seq x y z
N MET A 1 38.95 55.48 11.84
CA MET A 1 38.63 54.13 11.31
C MET A 1 37.78 53.36 12.32
N SER A 2 36.82 52.56 11.86
CA SER A 2 36.05 51.54 12.61
C SER A 2 34.77 51.97 13.38
N GLY A 3 33.72 52.38 12.66
CA GLY A 3 32.34 52.53 13.18
C GLY A 3 31.31 51.48 12.70
N HIS A 4 31.71 50.46 11.92
CA HIS A 4 30.76 49.54 11.24
C HIS A 4 30.62 48.13 11.87
N ARG A 5 31.11 47.92 13.10
CA ARG A 5 31.13 46.59 13.74
C ARG A 5 29.85 46.13 14.48
N PRO A 6 29.04 47.00 15.11
CA PRO A 6 27.89 46.51 15.89
C PRO A 6 26.74 46.01 15.00
N VAL A 7 26.45 46.72 13.91
CA VAL A 7 25.38 46.36 12.96
C VAL A 7 25.67 45.02 12.26
N ARG A 8 26.93 44.76 11.88
CA ARG A 8 27.34 43.48 11.28
C ARG A 8 27.21 42.30 12.26
N ARG A 9 27.50 42.51 13.55
CA ARG A 9 27.36 41.45 14.57
C ARG A 9 25.90 41.13 14.88
N ILE A 10 25.03 42.15 14.95
CA ILE A 10 23.58 41.96 15.14
C ILE A 10 22.95 41.28 13.92
N ALA A 11 23.36 41.67 12.71
CA ALA A 11 22.91 41.02 11.47
C ALA A 11 23.32 39.53 11.38
N LEU A 12 24.52 39.17 11.86
CA LEU A 12 24.98 37.77 11.90
C LEU A 12 24.22 36.91 12.93
N LEU A 13 23.78 37.49 14.05
CA LEU A 13 23.01 36.77 15.08
C LEU A 13 21.52 36.60 14.70
N ALA A 14 20.96 37.51 13.89
CA ALA A 14 19.58 37.42 13.41
C ALA A 14 19.41 36.45 12.22
N LEU A 15 20.49 36.13 11.50
CA LEU A 15 20.43 35.31 10.29
C LEU A 15 19.93 33.87 10.54
N PRO A 16 20.41 33.10 11.53
CA PRO A 16 19.95 31.73 11.72
C PRO A 16 18.45 31.60 12.07
N PRO A 17 17.87 32.43 12.98
CA PRO A 17 16.43 32.43 13.23
C PRO A 17 15.61 32.80 11.98
N LEU A 18 16.06 33.79 11.21
CA LEU A 18 15.37 34.18 9.97
C LEU A 18 15.41 33.07 8.91
N LEU A 19 16.55 32.39 8.76
CA LEU A 19 16.66 31.23 7.88
C LEU A 19 15.77 30.08 8.35
N PHE A 20 15.69 29.85 9.65
CA PHE A 20 14.85 28.80 10.23
C PHE A 20 13.35 29.10 10.01
N ILE A 21 12.92 30.35 10.25
CA ILE A 21 11.55 30.79 9.96
C ILE A 21 11.25 30.68 8.46
N GLY A 22 12.18 31.13 7.61
CA GLY A 22 12.07 31.00 6.15
C GLY A 22 11.97 29.55 5.69
N PHE A 23 12.74 28.65 6.31
CA PHE A 23 12.63 27.21 6.08
C PHE A 23 11.25 26.69 6.47
N ILE A 24 10.77 26.99 7.68
CA ILE A 24 9.47 26.52 8.16
C ILE A 24 8.33 26.96 7.22
N ALA A 25 8.34 28.23 6.82
CA ALA A 25 7.33 28.81 5.96
C ALA A 25 7.34 28.26 4.53
N SER A 26 8.52 27.87 4.02
CA SER A 26 8.69 27.45 2.62
C SER A 26 8.64 25.95 2.40
N ILE A 27 9.09 25.14 3.37
CA ILE A 27 9.25 23.70 3.15
C ILE A 27 7.93 22.96 3.02
N HIS A 28 6.91 23.35 3.80
CA HIS A 28 5.59 22.72 3.74
C HIS A 28 4.90 22.95 2.38
N PRO A 29 4.67 24.20 1.90
CA PRO A 29 4.06 24.41 0.58
C PRO A 29 4.96 23.92 -0.57
N TYR A 30 6.28 23.83 -0.35
CA TYR A 30 7.14 23.13 -1.29
C TYR A 30 6.79 21.64 -1.35
N LEU A 31 6.66 20.92 -0.24
CA LEU A 31 6.37 19.48 -0.25
C LEU A 31 4.91 19.14 -0.56
N ALA A 32 3.97 19.85 0.05
CA ALA A 32 2.53 19.62 -0.02
C ALA A 32 1.88 20.29 -1.25
N ILE A 33 2.41 20.01 -2.44
CA ILE A 33 1.92 20.61 -3.69
C ILE A 33 0.50 20.13 -4.05
N ASP A 34 -0.32 21.04 -4.54
CA ASP A 34 -1.60 20.74 -5.20
C ASP A 34 -1.51 21.24 -6.66
N ARG A 35 -1.58 20.32 -7.62
CA ARG A 35 -1.38 20.58 -9.06
C ARG A 35 -2.30 19.68 -9.88
N PRO A 36 -3.62 19.95 -9.91
CA PRO A 36 -4.55 19.14 -10.67
C PRO A 36 -4.29 19.24 -12.17
N VAL A 37 -4.55 18.16 -12.90
CA VAL A 37 -4.64 18.15 -14.37
C VAL A 37 -6.07 18.09 -14.87
N HIS A 38 -7.05 18.16 -13.95
CA HIS A 38 -8.49 18.17 -14.20
C HIS A 38 -8.90 16.99 -15.09
N GLY A 39 -8.51 15.79 -14.64
CA GLY A 39 -8.96 14.53 -15.22
C GLY A 39 -10.32 14.09 -14.71
N ARG A 40 -10.90 13.07 -15.34
CA ARG A 40 -12.11 12.39 -14.84
C ARG A 40 -11.78 11.22 -13.90
N THR A 41 -10.49 10.91 -13.75
CA THR A 41 -10.00 9.79 -12.93
C THR A 41 -9.19 10.33 -11.76
N LEU A 42 -9.55 9.89 -10.56
CA LEU A 42 -8.80 10.10 -9.33
C LEU A 42 -8.04 8.82 -8.99
N VAL A 43 -6.74 8.92 -8.78
CA VAL A 43 -5.94 7.83 -8.23
C VAL A 43 -5.82 8.07 -6.73
N VAL A 44 -6.00 7.05 -5.92
CA VAL A 44 -5.97 7.15 -4.46
C VAL A 44 -4.91 6.21 -3.91
N GLU A 45 -3.97 6.75 -3.14
CA GLU A 45 -3.02 5.92 -2.41
C GLU A 45 -3.68 5.30 -1.18
N GLY A 46 -3.80 3.99 -1.15
CA GLY A 46 -4.58 3.27 -0.15
C GLY A 46 -3.94 3.18 1.24
N TRP A 47 -2.70 3.66 1.40
CA TRP A 47 -2.04 3.73 2.71
C TRP A 47 -2.53 4.91 3.55
N MET A 48 -3.26 5.85 2.94
CA MET A 48 -3.80 7.01 3.63
C MET A 48 -4.67 6.60 4.82
N GLN A 49 -4.57 7.38 5.91
CA GLN A 49 -5.42 7.20 7.08
C GLN A 49 -6.85 7.63 6.76
N HIS A 50 -7.81 7.25 7.62
CA HIS A 50 -9.24 7.54 7.44
C HIS A 50 -9.51 9.00 7.04
N TYR A 51 -9.03 9.99 7.81
CA TYR A 51 -9.20 11.40 7.47
C TYR A 51 -8.70 11.81 6.06
N GLY A 52 -7.69 11.12 5.53
CA GLY A 52 -7.20 11.32 4.16
C GLY A 52 -8.12 10.69 3.11
N LEU A 53 -8.70 9.53 3.42
CA LEU A 53 -9.67 8.84 2.57
C LEU A 53 -11.02 9.57 2.57
N ASP A 54 -11.52 10.00 3.74
CA ASP A 54 -12.76 10.76 3.87
C ASP A 54 -12.68 12.08 3.06
N SER A 55 -11.56 12.80 3.19
CA SER A 55 -11.33 14.02 2.42
C SER A 55 -11.15 13.76 0.91
N THR A 56 -10.67 12.57 0.54
CA THR A 56 -10.62 12.10 -0.85
C THR A 56 -12.02 11.79 -1.40
N ALA A 57 -12.90 11.17 -0.61
CA ALA A 57 -14.28 10.92 -1.01
C ALA A 57 -15.05 12.23 -1.22
N ALA A 58 -14.89 13.18 -0.30
CA ALA A 58 -15.45 14.53 -0.45
C ALA A 58 -14.90 15.25 -1.69
N LEU A 59 -13.60 15.12 -1.96
CA LEU A 59 -12.96 15.65 -3.17
C LEU A 59 -13.55 15.04 -4.45
N PHE A 60 -13.72 13.72 -4.46
CA PHE A 60 -14.26 12.98 -5.60
C PHE A 60 -15.62 13.55 -6.02
N GLN A 61 -16.50 13.76 -5.05
CA GLN A 61 -17.85 14.30 -5.26
C GLN A 61 -17.81 15.78 -5.66
N ARG A 62 -17.03 16.61 -4.94
CA ARG A 62 -16.96 18.07 -5.17
C ARG A 62 -16.42 18.44 -6.54
N GLU A 63 -15.43 17.71 -7.04
CA GLU A 63 -14.71 18.06 -8.28
C GLU A 63 -15.20 17.25 -9.49
N GLY A 64 -16.24 16.43 -9.32
CA GLY A 64 -16.90 15.72 -10.41
C GLY A 64 -16.05 14.62 -11.06
N TYR A 65 -15.18 13.96 -10.30
CA TYR A 65 -14.48 12.76 -10.78
C TYR A 65 -15.50 11.64 -11.07
N GLN A 66 -15.18 10.81 -12.06
CA GLN A 66 -16.10 9.75 -12.54
C GLN A 66 -15.60 8.35 -12.20
N LYS A 67 -14.29 8.20 -11.94
CA LYS A 67 -13.64 6.92 -11.69
C LYS A 67 -12.53 7.07 -10.66
N VAL A 68 -12.39 6.06 -9.81
CA VAL A 68 -11.31 5.95 -8.84
C VAL A 68 -10.44 4.74 -9.17
N LEU A 69 -9.12 4.93 -9.24
CA LEU A 69 -8.16 3.84 -9.17
C LEU A 69 -7.51 3.86 -7.79
N VAL A 70 -7.69 2.81 -7.00
CA VAL A 70 -7.10 2.73 -5.65
C VAL A 70 -5.90 1.81 -5.69
N THR A 71 -4.75 2.27 -5.21
CA THR A 71 -3.50 1.48 -5.25
C THR A 71 -2.92 1.25 -3.87
N GLY A 72 -2.12 0.21 -3.72
CA GLY A 72 -1.54 -0.15 -2.44
C GLY A 72 -0.91 -1.54 -2.44
N THR A 73 0.18 -1.66 -1.67
CA THR A 73 0.90 -2.92 -1.49
C THR A 73 0.20 -3.86 -0.52
N ALA A 74 0.68 -5.10 -0.44
CA ALA A 74 0.23 -6.07 0.55
C ALA A 74 0.26 -5.48 1.96
N ARG A 75 -0.77 -5.78 2.74
CA ARG A 75 -0.81 -5.53 4.18
C ARG A 75 -0.29 -6.77 4.91
N PRO A 76 0.18 -6.63 6.16
CA PRO A 76 0.43 -7.79 7.00
C PRO A 76 -0.80 -8.72 7.00
N PHE A 77 -0.59 -9.97 6.59
CA PHE A 77 -1.66 -10.96 6.41
C PHE A 77 -2.07 -11.63 7.73
N ALA A 78 -1.42 -11.29 8.84
CA ALA A 78 -1.65 -11.83 10.17
C ALA A 78 -3.15 -11.88 10.55
N ARG A 79 -3.66 -13.08 10.86
CA ARG A 79 -5.04 -13.34 11.33
C ARG A 79 -5.04 -14.33 12.49
N HIS A 80 -5.94 -14.10 13.43
CA HIS A 80 -6.23 -15.01 14.53
C HIS A 80 -7.55 -15.72 14.24
N LEU A 81 -7.58 -17.03 14.44
CA LEU A 81 -8.75 -17.88 14.18
C LEU A 81 -9.11 -18.63 15.47
N ARG A 82 -10.39 -18.60 15.83
CA ARG A 82 -10.99 -19.37 16.92
C ARG A 82 -11.38 -20.78 16.47
N SER A 83 -11.77 -21.61 17.42
CA SER A 83 -12.31 -22.94 17.11
C SER A 83 -13.63 -22.82 16.36
N GLY A 84 -13.72 -23.46 15.19
CA GLY A 84 -14.87 -23.36 14.28
C GLY A 84 -14.79 -22.21 13.26
N ASP A 85 -13.77 -21.35 13.32
CA ASP A 85 -13.56 -20.32 12.30
C ASP A 85 -13.09 -20.94 10.97
N THR A 86 -13.51 -20.30 9.88
CA THR A 86 -13.04 -20.62 8.52
C THR A 86 -12.53 -19.37 7.82
N LEU A 87 -11.23 -19.32 7.53
CA LEU A 87 -10.68 -18.31 6.63
C LEU A 87 -10.91 -18.73 5.18
N VAL A 88 -11.53 -17.85 4.39
CA VAL A 88 -11.72 -18.01 2.94
C VAL A 88 -10.90 -16.93 2.23
N ALA A 89 -10.01 -17.35 1.33
CA ALA A 89 -9.19 -16.46 0.52
C ALA A 89 -9.45 -16.72 -0.96
N GLU A 90 -9.97 -15.72 -1.67
CA GLU A 90 -10.28 -15.79 -3.10
C GLU A 90 -9.21 -15.07 -3.90
N LEU A 91 -8.82 -15.62 -5.04
CA LEU A 91 -7.77 -15.06 -5.90
C LEU A 91 -8.35 -14.22 -7.04
N HIS A 92 -7.61 -13.21 -7.48
CA HIS A 92 -7.96 -12.40 -8.64
C HIS A 92 -7.97 -13.20 -9.94
N ALA A 93 -7.07 -14.19 -10.06
CA ALA A 93 -6.98 -15.09 -11.18
C ALA A 93 -6.57 -16.48 -10.68
N PRO A 94 -7.07 -17.57 -11.30
CA PRO A 94 -6.61 -18.90 -10.97
C PRO A 94 -5.10 -19.04 -11.22
N PHE A 95 -4.38 -19.74 -10.33
CA PHE A 95 -2.95 -20.01 -10.50
C PHE A 95 -2.60 -21.45 -10.13
N ALA A 96 -1.56 -22.01 -10.76
CA ALA A 96 -1.15 -23.41 -10.58
C ALA A 96 0.23 -23.52 -9.90
N ARG A 97 0.41 -22.84 -8.75
CA ARG A 97 1.65 -22.88 -7.97
C ARG A 97 1.37 -23.44 -6.58
N GLY A 98 2.39 -23.98 -5.92
CA GLY A 98 2.26 -24.48 -4.55
C GLY A 98 1.93 -23.36 -3.55
N ILE A 99 1.10 -23.67 -2.56
CA ILE A 99 0.75 -22.77 -1.45
C ILE A 99 1.54 -23.17 -0.22
N THR A 100 2.10 -22.20 0.48
CA THR A 100 2.72 -22.40 1.79
C THR A 100 1.94 -21.60 2.83
N LEU A 101 1.66 -22.22 3.97
CA LEU A 101 1.09 -21.55 5.15
C LEU A 101 2.20 -21.27 6.17
N HIS A 102 2.19 -20.09 6.77
CA HIS A 102 3.00 -19.81 7.96
C HIS A 102 2.07 -19.68 9.16
N ILE A 103 2.00 -20.72 9.98
CA ILE A 103 1.02 -20.83 11.07
C ILE A 103 1.67 -21.16 12.42
N ALA A 104 1.09 -20.65 13.50
CA ALA A 104 1.34 -21.06 14.88
C ALA A 104 0.00 -21.30 15.57
N GLY A 105 -0.01 -21.99 16.70
CA GLY A 105 -1.23 -22.19 17.47
C GLY A 105 -1.07 -23.18 18.62
N LEU A 106 -2.20 -23.51 19.23
CA LEU A 106 -2.25 -24.54 20.26
C LEU A 106 -2.06 -25.93 19.63
N PRO A 107 -1.30 -26.84 20.26
CA PRO A 107 -1.14 -28.21 19.76
C PRO A 107 -2.47 -28.97 19.56
N SER A 108 -3.53 -28.59 20.28
CA SER A 108 -4.90 -29.13 20.14
C SER A 108 -5.68 -28.57 18.95
N ALA A 109 -5.17 -27.51 18.30
CA ALA A 109 -5.82 -26.89 17.14
C ALA A 109 -5.53 -27.70 15.87
N LEU A 110 -6.52 -28.48 15.44
CA LEU A 110 -6.56 -29.12 14.14
C LEU A 110 -6.92 -28.08 13.08
N TRP A 111 -6.14 -28.01 12.02
CA TRP A 111 -6.39 -27.15 10.88
C TRP A 111 -6.46 -27.97 9.60
N THR A 112 -7.33 -27.55 8.68
CA THR A 112 -7.50 -28.19 7.37
C THR A 112 -7.44 -27.13 6.28
N LEU A 113 -6.52 -27.33 5.33
CA LEU A 113 -6.37 -26.50 4.15
C LEU A 113 -7.08 -27.16 2.97
N MET A 114 -7.97 -26.42 2.34
CA MET A 114 -8.68 -26.83 1.13
C MET A 114 -8.45 -25.83 -0.01
N ALA A 115 -8.47 -26.31 -1.25
CA ALA A 115 -8.46 -25.46 -2.43
C ALA A 115 -9.42 -26.00 -3.49
N ASN A 116 -10.28 -25.13 -4.04
CA ASN A 116 -11.28 -25.48 -5.06
C ASN A 116 -12.15 -26.73 -4.73
N GLY A 117 -12.37 -27.03 -3.45
CA GLY A 117 -13.18 -28.15 -2.98
C GLY A 117 -12.39 -29.38 -2.56
N ASP A 118 -11.09 -29.48 -2.88
CA ASP A 118 -10.24 -30.57 -2.43
C ASP A 118 -9.53 -30.21 -1.13
N THR A 119 -9.46 -31.17 -0.21
CA THR A 119 -8.54 -31.08 0.93
C THR A 119 -7.11 -31.24 0.43
N LEU A 120 -6.28 -30.21 0.62
CA LEU A 120 -4.85 -30.25 0.31
C LEU A 120 -4.05 -30.89 1.44
N PHE A 121 -4.35 -30.50 2.69
CA PHE A 121 -3.63 -30.99 3.86
C PHE A 121 -4.45 -30.78 5.14
N SER A 122 -4.14 -31.55 6.18
CA SER A 122 -4.60 -31.29 7.55
C SER A 122 -3.50 -31.61 8.54
N GLY A 123 -3.44 -30.88 9.64
CA GLY A 123 -2.47 -31.13 10.69
C GLY A 123 -2.81 -30.38 11.96
N HIS A 124 -2.00 -30.59 12.99
CA HIS A 124 -2.10 -29.84 14.23
C HIS A 124 -1.18 -28.62 14.19
N ALA A 125 -1.55 -27.57 14.91
CA ALA A 125 -0.70 -26.40 15.03
C ALA A 125 0.47 -26.66 15.98
N THR A 126 1.51 -25.85 15.86
CA THR A 126 2.66 -25.85 16.78
C THR A 126 2.74 -24.51 17.50
N PRO A 127 3.30 -24.44 18.73
CA PRO A 127 3.41 -23.18 19.46
C PRO A 127 4.18 -22.09 18.69
N ASP A 128 5.19 -22.49 17.92
CA ASP A 128 5.99 -21.59 17.09
C ASP A 128 5.43 -21.50 15.67
N VAL A 129 5.73 -20.37 15.00
CA VAL A 129 5.36 -20.16 13.59
C VAL A 129 6.15 -21.13 12.72
N THR A 130 5.45 -22.09 12.16
CA THR A 130 6.01 -23.12 11.28
C THR A 130 5.58 -22.88 9.85
N LYS A 131 6.53 -23.09 8.93
CA LYS A 131 6.28 -23.14 7.50
C LYS A 131 5.73 -24.52 7.13
N VAL A 132 4.49 -24.59 6.64
CA VAL A 132 3.84 -25.83 6.21
C VAL A 132 3.51 -25.77 4.72
N GLY A 133 3.92 -26.80 3.97
CA GLY A 133 3.88 -26.84 2.50
C GLY A 133 5.28 -26.81 1.88
N PRO A 134 5.40 -26.60 0.55
CA PRO A 134 4.33 -26.18 -0.36
C PRO A 134 3.32 -27.28 -0.68
N PHE A 135 2.05 -26.92 -0.69
CA PHE A 135 0.93 -27.76 -1.12
C PHE A 135 0.61 -27.42 -2.57
N ALA A 136 1.03 -28.28 -3.49
CA ALA A 136 0.68 -28.16 -4.90
C ALA A 136 -0.52 -29.05 -5.23
N ARG A 137 -1.35 -28.62 -6.19
CA ARG A 137 -2.34 -29.49 -6.82
C ARG A 137 -1.81 -29.87 -8.21
N PRO A 138 -1.61 -31.17 -8.52
CA PRO A 138 -1.05 -31.57 -9.82
C PRO A 138 -1.95 -31.30 -11.03
N SER A 139 -3.27 -31.08 -10.84
CA SER A 139 -4.25 -31.21 -11.92
C SER A 139 -5.19 -30.00 -12.17
N ALA A 140 -5.22 -28.97 -11.31
CA ALA A 140 -6.11 -27.82 -11.52
C ALA A 140 -5.62 -26.50 -10.86
N ALA A 141 -5.78 -25.39 -11.56
CA ALA A 141 -5.45 -24.04 -11.09
C ALA A 141 -6.33 -23.62 -9.90
N ILE A 142 -5.72 -23.13 -8.83
CA ILE A 142 -6.35 -22.72 -7.57
C ILE A 142 -7.00 -21.35 -7.73
N SER A 143 -8.29 -21.26 -7.43
CA SER A 143 -9.10 -20.02 -7.52
C SER A 143 -9.52 -19.50 -6.15
N TRP A 144 -9.64 -20.39 -5.16
CA TRP A 144 -9.86 -20.02 -3.77
C TRP A 144 -9.26 -21.05 -2.82
N ILE A 145 -8.97 -20.60 -1.60
CA ILE A 145 -8.41 -21.37 -0.50
C ILE A 145 -9.35 -21.26 0.70
N ARG A 146 -9.52 -22.35 1.45
CA ARG A 146 -10.18 -22.35 2.76
C ARG A 146 -9.26 -22.96 3.80
N LEU A 147 -9.13 -22.30 4.94
CA LEU A 147 -8.47 -22.82 6.13
C LEU A 147 -9.50 -22.90 7.25
N THR A 148 -9.88 -24.12 7.63
CA THR A 148 -10.81 -24.37 8.72
C THR A 148 -10.03 -24.75 9.97
N VAL A 149 -10.50 -24.32 11.14
CA VAL A 149 -9.84 -24.60 12.42
C VAL A 149 -10.83 -25.25 13.37
N GLN A 150 -10.39 -26.32 14.05
CA GLN A 150 -11.14 -27.02 15.08
C GLN A 150 -10.22 -27.27 16.27
N ASP A 151 -10.64 -26.87 17.46
CA ASP A 151 -9.94 -27.22 18.70
C ASP A 151 -10.49 -28.54 19.24
N GLU A 152 -9.62 -29.50 19.50
CA GLU A 152 -9.96 -30.78 20.14
C GLU A 152 -10.16 -30.61 21.66
N GLU A 153 -9.62 -29.55 22.26
CA GLU A 153 -9.74 -29.22 23.68
C GLU A 153 -10.39 -27.83 23.90
N PRO A 154 -11.69 -27.67 23.54
CA PRO A 154 -12.34 -26.38 23.51
C PRO A 154 -12.34 -25.70 24.89
N LYS A 155 -11.92 -24.43 24.93
CA LYS A 155 -11.84 -23.62 26.15
C LYS A 155 -13.14 -22.82 26.36
N PRO A 156 -13.54 -22.56 27.63
CA PRO A 156 -14.81 -21.86 27.95
C PRO A 156 -14.97 -20.48 27.30
N ASP A 157 -13.87 -19.72 27.15
CA ASP A 157 -13.89 -18.35 26.63
C ASP A 157 -13.59 -18.26 25.12
N ASP A 158 -13.48 -19.41 24.42
CA ASP A 158 -13.19 -19.52 22.99
C ASP A 158 -12.10 -18.54 22.48
N PRO A 159 -10.90 -18.54 23.09
CA PRO A 159 -9.82 -17.69 22.62
C PRO A 159 -9.36 -18.16 21.23
N PRO A 160 -8.70 -17.29 20.43
CA PRO A 160 -8.07 -17.73 19.20
C PRO A 160 -7.06 -18.86 19.46
N VAL A 161 -7.17 -19.93 18.67
CA VAL A 161 -6.36 -21.16 18.82
C VAL A 161 -5.34 -21.33 17.71
N LEU A 162 -5.52 -20.64 16.57
CA LEU A 162 -4.59 -20.62 15.45
C LEU A 162 -4.26 -19.18 15.06
N PHE A 163 -2.99 -18.94 14.75
CA PHE A 163 -2.46 -17.72 14.18
C PHE A 163 -1.91 -18.03 12.78
N LEU A 164 -2.49 -17.40 11.77
CA LEU A 164 -1.98 -17.43 10.40
C LEU A 164 -1.22 -16.14 10.15
N SER A 165 0.11 -16.23 10.07
CA SER A 165 0.96 -15.05 9.86
C SER A 165 0.98 -14.63 8.38
N ASP A 166 1.00 -15.59 7.46
CA ASP A 166 1.10 -15.30 6.02
C ASP A 166 0.69 -16.49 5.12
N LEU A 167 0.35 -16.16 3.88
CA LEU A 167 0.09 -17.09 2.77
C LEU A 167 1.11 -16.85 1.65
N TRP A 168 1.86 -17.88 1.29
CA TRP A 168 2.98 -17.77 0.35
C TRP A 168 2.81 -18.67 -0.86
N SER A 169 3.45 -18.27 -1.95
CA SER A 169 3.83 -19.11 -3.08
C SER A 169 5.35 -19.07 -3.27
N GLU A 170 5.86 -19.80 -4.27
CA GLU A 170 7.28 -19.76 -4.65
C GLU A 170 7.76 -18.33 -5.02
N GLU A 171 6.85 -17.46 -5.47
CA GLU A 171 7.15 -16.09 -5.89
C GLU A 171 6.94 -15.04 -4.78
N GLY A 172 6.64 -15.48 -3.55
CA GLY A 172 6.42 -14.63 -2.38
C GLY A 172 4.99 -14.67 -1.83
N SER A 173 4.69 -13.71 -0.94
CA SER A 173 3.37 -13.57 -0.30
C SER A 173 2.26 -13.36 -1.34
N LEU A 174 1.13 -14.03 -1.13
CA LEU A 174 -0.03 -13.99 -2.01
C LEU A 174 -0.90 -12.74 -1.82
N GLY A 175 -0.55 -11.82 -0.92
CA GLY A 175 -1.40 -10.68 -0.56
C GLY A 175 -1.86 -9.83 -1.75
N THR A 176 -1.10 -9.75 -2.85
CA THR A 176 -1.47 -8.99 -4.06
C THR A 176 -2.31 -9.78 -5.06
N GLU A 177 -2.28 -11.09 -4.94
CA GLU A 177 -3.00 -12.07 -5.77
C GLU A 177 -4.40 -12.33 -5.21
N LEU A 178 -4.62 -12.03 -3.93
CA LEU A 178 -5.90 -12.17 -3.26
C LEU A 178 -6.85 -11.02 -3.59
N ARG A 179 -8.06 -11.39 -4.01
CA ARG A 179 -9.21 -10.53 -4.29
C ARG A 179 -10.03 -10.23 -3.04
N HIS A 180 -10.28 -11.25 -2.22
CA HIS A 180 -11.07 -11.13 -1.02
C HIS A 180 -10.57 -12.11 0.02
N VAL A 181 -10.57 -11.68 1.29
CA VAL A 181 -10.29 -12.54 2.44
C VAL A 181 -11.42 -12.32 3.41
N ARG A 182 -11.94 -13.39 4.00
CA ARG A 182 -12.97 -13.31 5.02
C ARG A 182 -12.75 -14.40 6.05
N ILE A 183 -13.14 -14.12 7.29
CA ILE A 183 -13.25 -15.12 8.35
C ILE A 183 -14.74 -15.34 8.58
N LEU A 184 -15.18 -16.57 8.35
CA LEU A 184 -16.51 -17.01 8.73
C LEU A 184 -16.40 -17.56 10.13
N HIS A 185 -17.04 -16.90 11.09
CA HIS A 185 -17.04 -17.32 12.48
C HIS A 185 -18.04 -18.45 12.70
N ARG A 186 -17.82 -19.21 13.78
CA ARG A 186 -18.71 -20.30 14.19
C ARG A 186 -20.17 -19.88 14.39
N ASP A 187 -20.41 -18.64 14.82
CA ASP A 187 -21.73 -18.06 15.04
C ASP A 187 -22.43 -17.59 13.74
N GLY A 188 -21.76 -17.75 12.59
CA GLY A 188 -22.24 -17.34 11.28
C GLY A 188 -21.93 -15.89 10.92
N THR A 189 -21.28 -15.12 11.80
CA THR A 189 -20.81 -13.77 11.46
C THR A 189 -19.60 -13.82 10.53
N GLU A 190 -19.41 -12.76 9.72
CA GLU A 190 -18.31 -12.66 8.77
C GLU A 190 -17.45 -11.43 9.10
N GLU A 191 -16.14 -11.64 9.23
CA GLU A 191 -15.14 -10.57 9.32
C GLU A 191 -14.42 -10.41 7.98
N GLY A 192 -14.54 -9.21 7.38
CA GLY A 192 -13.85 -8.86 6.13
C GLY A 192 -12.37 -8.56 6.33
N GLY A 193 -11.52 -9.24 5.56
CA GLY A 193 -10.08 -9.04 5.52
C GLY A 193 -9.64 -8.28 4.26
N TRP A 194 -8.75 -7.30 4.43
CA TRP A 194 -8.20 -6.52 3.32
C TRP A 194 -6.78 -7.00 2.97
N PRO A 195 -6.55 -7.67 1.82
CA PRO A 195 -5.23 -8.22 1.46
C PRO A 195 -4.18 -7.13 1.23
N THR A 196 -4.61 -5.98 0.71
CA THR A 196 -3.74 -4.85 0.38
C THR A 196 -4.30 -3.55 0.91
N TYR A 197 -3.46 -2.52 0.97
CA TYR A 197 -3.87 -1.16 1.27
C TYR A 197 -4.90 -0.65 0.23
N ALA A 198 -4.84 -1.14 -1.01
CA ALA A 198 -5.81 -0.80 -2.04
C ALA A 198 -7.22 -1.31 -1.69
N HIS A 199 -7.32 -2.55 -1.20
CA HIS A 199 -8.60 -3.15 -0.81
C HIS A 199 -9.22 -2.43 0.38
N GLN A 200 -8.42 -2.14 1.42
CA GLN A 200 -8.90 -1.42 2.60
C GLN A 200 -9.41 -0.03 2.22
N ALA A 201 -8.63 0.74 1.46
CA ALA A 201 -9.03 2.08 1.06
C ALA A 201 -10.24 2.06 0.13
N ALA A 202 -10.37 1.08 -0.76
CA ALA A 202 -11.56 0.93 -1.58
C ALA A 202 -12.84 0.74 -0.73
N ALA A 203 -12.77 -0.07 0.33
CA ALA A 203 -13.89 -0.28 1.24
C ALA A 203 -14.28 0.99 2.01
N VAL A 204 -13.28 1.77 2.46
CA VAL A 204 -13.53 3.07 3.12
C VAL A 204 -14.17 4.07 2.16
N LEU A 205 -13.62 4.19 0.94
CA LEU A 205 -14.18 5.10 -0.08
C LEU A 205 -15.61 4.71 -0.47
N GLU A 206 -15.91 3.41 -0.49
CA GLU A 206 -17.26 2.90 -0.72
C GLU A 206 -18.21 3.27 0.44
N SER A 207 -17.78 3.07 1.70
CA SER A 207 -18.58 3.50 2.86
C SER A 207 -18.81 5.01 2.91
N ASP A 208 -17.89 5.79 2.36
CA ASP A 208 -17.98 7.25 2.27
C ASP A 208 -18.79 7.73 1.04
N GLY A 209 -19.46 6.81 0.34
CA GLY A 209 -20.45 7.12 -0.68
C GLY A 209 -19.91 7.19 -2.11
N ILE A 210 -18.69 6.71 -2.39
CA ILE A 210 -18.27 6.47 -3.77
C ILE A 210 -18.87 5.15 -4.26
N PRO A 211 -19.67 5.14 -5.34
CA PRO A 211 -20.28 3.90 -5.83
C PRO A 211 -19.23 2.85 -6.20
N ARG A 212 -19.43 1.59 -5.77
CA ARG A 212 -18.49 0.48 -5.94
C ARG A 212 -18.04 0.29 -7.39
N GLU A 213 -18.94 0.47 -8.35
CA GLU A 213 -18.70 0.34 -9.78
C GLU A 213 -17.76 1.42 -10.34
N ARG A 214 -17.57 2.52 -9.60
CA ARG A 214 -16.60 3.57 -9.94
C ARG A 214 -15.22 3.29 -9.35
N ILE A 215 -15.07 2.31 -8.48
CA ILE A 215 -13.81 1.98 -7.80
C ILE A 215 -13.13 0.78 -8.46
N ILE A 216 -11.94 1.01 -9.00
CA ILE A 216 -11.06 -0.04 -9.53
C ILE A 216 -9.90 -0.21 -8.55
N ILE A 217 -9.79 -1.40 -7.98
CA ILE A 217 -8.70 -1.76 -7.06
C ILE A 217 -7.50 -2.19 -7.90
N VAL A 218 -6.34 -1.60 -7.64
CA VAL A 218 -5.08 -1.82 -8.35
C VAL A 218 -4.00 -2.20 -7.34
N PRO A 219 -3.93 -3.46 -6.89
CA PRO A 219 -2.86 -3.92 -6.01
C PRO A 219 -1.48 -3.72 -6.65
N ALA A 220 -0.48 -3.39 -5.83
CA ALA A 220 0.91 -3.28 -6.28
C ALA A 220 1.80 -4.28 -5.55
N LYS A 221 2.58 -5.07 -6.29
CA LYS A 221 3.65 -5.89 -5.71
C LYS A 221 4.83 -4.98 -5.40
N GLU A 222 5.30 -4.99 -4.16
CA GLU A 222 6.46 -4.20 -3.76
C GLU A 222 7.71 -4.78 -4.44
N GLY A 223 8.39 -3.94 -5.22
CA GLY A 223 9.65 -4.27 -5.88
C GLY A 223 10.75 -3.26 -5.59
N ASP A 224 11.83 -3.36 -6.36
CA ASP A 224 12.95 -2.42 -6.30
C ASP A 224 12.46 -0.98 -6.55
N GLY A 225 12.95 -0.02 -5.76
CA GLY A 225 12.50 1.39 -5.81
C GLY A 225 11.36 1.74 -4.83
N GLY A 226 10.87 0.78 -4.07
CA GLY A 226 9.97 1.01 -2.93
C GLY A 226 8.48 1.10 -3.27
N ARG A 227 7.66 1.21 -2.22
CA ARG A 227 6.18 1.12 -2.33
C ARG A 227 5.55 2.17 -3.23
N THR A 228 5.98 3.42 -3.14
CA THR A 228 5.38 4.51 -3.95
C THR A 228 5.69 4.33 -5.44
N TRP A 229 6.92 3.91 -5.78
CA TRP A 229 7.28 3.59 -7.16
C TRP A 229 6.49 2.39 -7.70
N SER A 230 6.37 1.33 -6.90
CA SER A 230 5.58 0.14 -7.26
C SER A 230 4.11 0.48 -7.52
N ASN A 231 3.50 1.30 -6.65
CA ASN A 231 2.13 1.80 -6.83
C ASN A 231 1.99 2.65 -8.10
N ALA A 232 2.96 3.53 -8.38
CA ALA A 232 3.00 4.37 -9.56
C ALA A 232 3.06 3.54 -10.85
N GLN A 233 3.89 2.49 -10.90
CA GLN A 233 4.00 1.58 -12.04
C GLN A 233 2.71 0.78 -12.27
N ALA A 234 2.09 0.27 -11.20
CA ALA A 234 0.82 -0.45 -11.27
C ALA A 234 -0.29 0.44 -11.83
N ILE A 235 -0.39 1.69 -11.35
CA ILE A 235 -1.36 2.67 -11.84
C ILE A 235 -1.08 3.07 -13.28
N ALA A 236 0.17 3.32 -13.66
CA ALA A 236 0.51 3.66 -15.05
C ALA A 236 0.13 2.53 -16.01
N THR A 237 0.37 1.27 -15.61
CA THR A 237 -0.02 0.09 -16.39
C THR A 237 -1.54 -0.01 -16.53
N MET A 238 -2.27 0.14 -15.41
CA MET A 238 -3.75 0.11 -15.43
C MET A 238 -4.34 1.26 -16.24
N ALA A 239 -3.81 2.48 -16.10
CA ALA A 239 -4.25 3.64 -16.84
C ALA A 239 -4.09 3.45 -18.35
N ARG A 240 -2.96 2.89 -18.82
CA ARG A 240 -2.76 2.55 -20.24
C ARG A 240 -3.79 1.53 -20.72
N ARG A 241 -4.03 0.46 -19.95
CA ARG A 241 -5.04 -0.56 -20.29
C ARG A 241 -6.46 0.01 -20.41
N LEU A 242 -6.78 1.01 -19.60
CA LEU A 242 -8.09 1.67 -19.59
C LEU A 242 -8.18 2.87 -20.54
N GLY A 243 -7.13 3.19 -21.30
CA GLY A 243 -7.10 4.36 -22.18
C GLY A 243 -7.14 5.70 -21.44
N ILE A 244 -6.74 5.74 -20.16
CA ILE A 244 -6.75 6.94 -19.33
C ILE A 244 -5.48 7.75 -19.61
N ASN A 245 -5.64 8.90 -20.25
CA ASN A 245 -4.54 9.80 -20.62
C ASN A 245 -4.33 10.98 -19.65
N ARG A 246 -5.16 11.09 -18.61
CA ARG A 246 -4.96 12.03 -17.50
C ARG A 246 -5.63 11.57 -16.21
N TYR A 247 -4.93 11.75 -15.09
CA TYR A 247 -5.48 11.51 -13.75
C TYR A 247 -4.80 12.39 -12.71
N ASP A 248 -5.50 12.60 -11.61
CA ASP A 248 -4.98 13.28 -10.42
C ASP A 248 -4.70 12.24 -9.33
N VAL A 249 -3.58 12.34 -8.62
CA VAL A 249 -3.26 11.43 -7.50
C VAL A 249 -3.55 12.11 -6.16
N ALA A 250 -4.49 11.57 -5.39
CA ALA A 250 -4.75 11.95 -4.01
C ALA A 250 -3.78 11.24 -3.07
N THR A 251 -3.05 12.03 -2.28
CA THR A 251 -2.08 11.56 -1.30
C THR A 251 -1.92 12.56 -0.15
N MET A 252 -1.35 12.14 0.98
CA MET A 252 -1.26 12.96 2.20
C MET A 252 -0.29 14.13 2.08
N GLY A 253 -0.78 15.36 2.30
CA GLY A 253 0.03 16.53 2.69
C GLY A 253 1.42 16.60 2.05
N VAL A 254 2.45 16.62 2.90
CA VAL A 254 3.86 16.75 2.48
C VAL A 254 4.40 15.58 1.65
N HIS A 255 3.68 14.46 1.51
CA HIS A 255 4.05 13.37 0.61
C HIS A 255 3.81 13.72 -0.88
N ALA A 256 2.93 14.69 -1.16
CA ALA A 256 2.45 15.01 -2.50
C ALA A 256 3.55 15.21 -3.56
N ARG A 257 4.64 15.93 -3.24
CA ARG A 257 5.71 16.16 -4.21
C ARG A 257 6.41 14.87 -4.65
N ARG A 258 6.65 13.92 -3.74
CA ARG A 258 7.31 12.65 -4.06
C ARG A 258 6.40 11.80 -4.94
N THR A 259 5.14 11.64 -4.54
CA THR A 259 4.10 10.95 -5.31
C THR A 259 4.00 11.53 -6.72
N TRP A 260 3.86 12.84 -6.85
CA TRP A 260 3.72 13.50 -8.15
C TRP A 260 4.89 13.21 -9.10
N LYS A 261 6.13 13.26 -8.59
CA LYS A 261 7.33 12.96 -9.39
C LYS A 261 7.34 11.50 -9.86
N LEU A 262 7.12 10.55 -8.96
CA LEU A 262 7.18 9.12 -9.28
C LEU A 262 6.05 8.68 -10.20
N TYR A 263 4.82 9.16 -9.98
CA TYR A 263 3.71 8.85 -10.88
C TYR A 263 3.88 9.46 -12.26
N ARG A 264 4.40 10.70 -12.37
CA ARG A 264 4.76 11.28 -13.67
C ARG A 264 5.83 10.46 -14.39
N ARG A 265 6.85 10.01 -13.67
CA ARG A 265 7.92 9.17 -14.19
C ARG A 265 7.34 7.83 -14.72
N ALA A 266 6.54 7.13 -13.91
CA ALA A 266 5.94 5.86 -14.28
C ALA A 266 4.95 5.99 -15.46
N ALA A 267 4.20 7.10 -15.51
CA ALA A 267 3.29 7.42 -16.61
C ALA A 267 3.99 7.63 -17.96
N GLY A 268 5.20 8.22 -17.94
CA GLY A 268 5.91 8.65 -19.13
C GLY A 268 5.17 9.79 -19.85
N ASN A 269 5.46 9.99 -21.14
CA ASN A 269 4.91 11.13 -21.90
C ASN A 269 3.45 10.96 -22.35
N GLY A 270 2.88 9.75 -22.23
CA GLY A 270 1.54 9.44 -22.74
C GLY A 270 0.39 9.78 -21.79
N ILE A 271 0.67 10.08 -20.52
CA ILE A 271 -0.36 10.32 -19.51
C ILE A 271 0.00 11.56 -18.69
N ARG A 272 -0.93 12.52 -18.60
CA ARG A 272 -0.77 13.70 -17.74
C ARG A 272 -1.14 13.36 -16.31
N VAL A 273 -0.23 13.59 -15.39
CA VAL A 273 -0.42 13.28 -13.97
C VAL A 273 -0.42 14.56 -13.15
N GLY A 274 -1.55 14.81 -12.48
CA GLY A 274 -1.67 15.81 -11.42
C GLY A 274 -1.57 15.17 -10.05
N VAL A 275 -1.61 16.01 -9.02
CA VAL A 275 -1.59 15.57 -7.62
C VAL A 275 -2.51 16.47 -6.81
N ARG A 276 -3.21 15.89 -5.84
CA ARG A 276 -4.04 16.58 -4.86
C ARG A 276 -3.47 16.27 -3.49
N SER A 277 -3.10 17.32 -2.76
CA SER A 277 -2.55 17.21 -1.40
C SER A 277 -3.70 17.11 -0.40
N MET A 278 -3.92 15.93 0.15
CA MET A 278 -5.00 15.64 1.09
C MET A 278 -4.69 16.16 2.48
N TYR A 279 -5.75 16.43 3.23
CA TYR A 279 -5.68 16.94 4.59
C TYR A 279 -4.88 16.01 5.50
N ASP A 280 -3.84 16.53 6.16
CA ASP A 280 -3.06 15.81 7.16
C ASP A 280 -3.10 16.57 8.50
N PRO A 281 -3.88 16.10 9.51
CA PRO A 281 -4.01 16.78 10.79
C PRO A 281 -2.69 16.86 11.55
N TRP A 282 -1.73 15.99 11.22
CA TRP A 282 -0.42 15.95 11.87
C TRP A 282 0.65 16.80 11.19
N CYS A 283 0.36 17.35 10.02
CA CYS A 283 1.30 18.13 9.24
C CYS A 283 0.54 19.21 8.45
N ARG A 284 -0.24 20.02 9.18
CA ARG A 284 -0.98 21.14 8.59
C ARG A 284 -0.02 22.27 8.24
N GLN A 285 -0.37 23.04 7.22
CA GLN A 285 0.47 24.14 6.79
C GLN A 285 0.69 25.18 7.90
N GLU A 286 -0.30 25.37 8.76
CA GLU A 286 -0.29 26.43 9.79
C GLU A 286 0.50 26.10 11.05
N ASP A 287 0.76 24.82 11.34
CA ASP A 287 1.27 24.42 12.67
C ASP A 287 2.16 23.16 12.70
N TRP A 288 2.51 22.56 11.56
CA TRP A 288 3.27 21.30 11.53
C TRP A 288 4.57 21.35 12.36
N TRP A 289 5.24 22.50 12.45
CA TRP A 289 6.50 22.68 13.17
C TRP A 289 6.33 22.65 14.71
N ARG A 290 5.09 22.72 15.21
CA ARG A 290 4.76 22.64 16.64
C ARG A 290 4.68 21.19 17.14
N HIS A 291 4.62 20.21 16.23
CA HIS A 291 4.46 18.80 16.56
C HIS A 291 5.66 17.98 16.08
N TRP A 292 6.18 17.09 16.93
CA TRP A 292 7.31 16.23 16.57
C TRP A 292 7.01 15.38 15.32
N TYR A 293 5.77 14.92 15.18
CA TYR A 293 5.37 14.07 14.06
C TYR A 293 5.32 14.84 12.73
N GLY A 294 5.01 16.14 12.77
CA GLY A 294 5.10 17.02 11.60
C GLY A 294 6.55 17.18 11.13
N TRP A 295 7.48 17.41 12.06
CA TRP A 295 8.92 17.42 11.76
C TRP A 295 9.41 16.11 11.15
N TRP A 296 9.04 14.98 11.76
CA TRP A 296 9.39 13.65 11.26
C TRP A 296 8.93 13.44 9.80
N LYS A 297 7.68 13.82 9.48
CA LYS A 297 7.14 13.71 8.11
C LYS A 297 7.91 14.59 7.11
N VAL A 298 8.17 15.85 7.47
CA VAL A 298 8.94 16.76 6.59
C VAL A 298 10.35 16.23 6.35
N VAL A 299 11.08 15.84 7.40
CA VAL A 299 12.43 15.29 7.28
C VAL A 299 12.43 14.00 6.46
N LYS A 300 11.46 13.11 6.70
CA LYS A 300 11.30 11.88 5.92
C LYS A 300 11.10 12.16 4.43
N GLU A 301 10.29 13.14 4.04
CA GLU A 301 10.06 13.45 2.62
C GLU A 301 11.24 14.20 1.98
N VAL A 302 11.99 15.01 2.75
CA VAL A 302 13.22 15.65 2.29
C VAL A 302 14.32 14.62 2.03
N LEU A 303 14.53 13.67 2.94
CA LEU A 303 15.58 12.64 2.84
C LEU A 303 15.17 11.44 1.99
N GLY A 304 13.90 11.03 2.08
CA GLY A 304 13.35 9.85 1.43
C GLY A 304 13.38 9.95 -0.10
N GLY A 305 13.25 11.17 -0.64
CA GLY A 305 13.51 11.42 -2.05
C GLY A 305 14.88 10.88 -2.48
N ALA A 306 15.95 11.17 -1.74
CA ALA A 306 17.31 10.81 -2.13
C ALA A 306 17.57 9.30 -2.23
N ARG A 307 16.90 8.46 -1.42
CA ARG A 307 17.08 7.00 -1.44
C ARG A 307 16.40 6.32 -2.62
N GLU A 308 15.18 6.73 -2.96
CA GLU A 308 14.45 6.16 -4.10
C GLU A 308 15.17 6.50 -5.42
N TYR A 309 15.77 7.69 -5.55
CA TYR A 309 16.60 8.05 -6.72
C TYR A 309 17.96 7.34 -6.77
N ALA A 310 18.54 6.93 -5.63
CA ALA A 310 19.86 6.28 -5.58
C ALA A 310 19.81 4.79 -5.95
N VAL A 311 18.70 4.11 -5.63
CA VAL A 311 18.46 2.71 -6.05
C VAL A 311 18.20 2.64 -7.56
N GLU A 312 17.70 3.71 -8.17
CA GLU A 312 17.39 3.76 -9.61
C GLU A 312 18.62 3.88 -10.51
N GLY A 313 19.68 4.59 -10.09
CA GLY A 313 20.91 4.72 -10.87
C GLY A 313 21.58 3.39 -11.20
N THR A 314 21.42 2.38 -10.34
CA THR A 314 21.96 1.03 -10.56
C THR A 314 21.04 0.13 -11.39
N SER A 315 19.73 0.42 -11.43
CA SER A 315 18.74 -0.33 -12.21
C SER A 315 18.64 0.12 -13.68
N GLU A 316 18.72 1.44 -13.95
CA GLU A 316 18.81 1.98 -15.32
C GLU A 316 20.14 1.58 -15.98
N ASP A 317 21.23 1.48 -15.22
CA ASP A 317 22.51 0.92 -15.68
C ASP A 317 22.42 -0.58 -16.02
N ARG A 318 21.54 -1.33 -15.34
CA ARG A 318 21.29 -2.75 -15.66
C ARG A 318 20.43 -2.90 -16.91
N GLU A 319 19.32 -2.18 -17.03
CA GLU A 319 18.46 -2.26 -18.23
C GLU A 319 19.14 -1.72 -19.49
N SER A 320 19.95 -0.66 -19.38
CA SER A 320 20.74 -0.14 -20.51
C SER A 320 21.86 -1.11 -20.92
N ARG A 321 22.50 -1.80 -19.97
CA ARG A 321 23.49 -2.86 -20.25
C ARG A 321 22.85 -4.06 -20.93
N VAL A 322 21.66 -4.50 -20.48
CA VAL A 322 20.89 -5.61 -21.12
C VAL A 322 20.45 -5.24 -22.55
N ARG A 323 19.96 -4.02 -22.78
CA ARG A 323 19.62 -3.55 -24.15
C ARG A 323 20.84 -3.38 -25.05
N SER A 324 22.03 -3.12 -24.50
CA SER A 324 23.27 -3.04 -25.28
C SER A 324 23.79 -4.41 -25.71
N THR A 325 23.60 -5.44 -24.88
CA THR A 325 23.97 -6.82 -25.22
C THR A 325 23.02 -7.45 -26.25
N ASP A 326 21.74 -7.07 -26.27
CA ASP A 326 20.76 -7.56 -27.26
C ASP A 326 20.93 -6.93 -28.67
N ARG A 327 21.69 -5.84 -28.78
CA ARG A 327 22.06 -5.23 -30.08
C ARG A 327 23.40 -5.73 -30.63
N GLN A 328 24.08 -6.61 -29.92
CA GLN A 328 25.35 -7.22 -30.32
C GLN A 328 25.21 -8.74 -30.44
N VAL A 329 24.28 -9.20 -31.28
CA VAL A 329 24.37 -10.53 -31.88
C VAL A 329 24.12 -10.33 -33.38
N PRO A 330 25.09 -10.68 -34.26
CA PRO A 330 24.96 -10.48 -35.71
C PRO A 330 23.88 -11.34 -36.36
#